data_AF-A0A8C8CNT3-F1
#
_entry.id   AF-A0A8C8CNT3-F1
#
_cell.length_a   1.000
_cell.length_b   1.000
_cell.length_c   1.000
_cell.angle_alpha   90.00
_cell.angle_beta   90.00
_cell.angle_gamma   90.00
#
_symmetry.space_group_name_H-M   'P 1'
#
loop_
_entity.id
_entity.type
_entity.pdbx_description
1 polymer ?
#
loop_
_entity_poly.entity_id
_entity_poly.type
_entity_poly.pdbx_seq_one_letter_code
_entity_poly.pdbx_strand_id
1 'polypeptide(L)'
;MFTDMDYELEEDKLGIPTVPGTISLTKDAQNLIGISIGGGAQYCPCLYIVQVFDNTPAALEGTLAAGDEITGVNGKPVKGKTKVEVAKMIQAVQGEATIHYNKLQADPKQGKSLDIVLKKVKHRLVENMSSGTADALGLSRAILCNDGLVKRLEELEKTAELYKGLMEHTKRLLRAFFELSQTHRAFGDVFSVIGVREPQAAASEAFVKFAEAHRNMEKYGIQLLKTIKPMLHDLNTYLHKAIPDTKLTIRKYLDVKFEYLSYCLKVKEMDDEEYSCIAMGEPMYRVGTGNYEYRLVLRCRQEARARFARMRKDVLEKIELLDQKHVQDIVFQLQRFVSGMSRYYDECYAVLKDADVFPIEVDLSRTMINYGSQSRSFTEEEEEEGGEGSEEQDGGAGNPNRILN
;
A
#
# COMPACT_ATOMS: atom_id res chain seq x y z
N MET A 1 27.85 56.13 -34.50
CA MET A 1 28.37 55.79 -33.16
C MET A 1 27.19 55.76 -32.21
N PHE A 2 26.51 54.62 -32.13
CA PHE A 2 25.64 54.32 -31.00
C PHE A 2 26.52 53.50 -30.07
N THR A 3 26.99 54.14 -29.02
CA THR A 3 27.77 53.49 -27.95
C THR A 3 26.94 52.37 -27.35
N ASP A 4 27.54 51.19 -27.30
CA ASP A 4 27.10 50.03 -26.54
C ASP A 4 26.73 50.47 -25.12
N MET A 5 25.43 50.66 -24.88
CA MET A 5 24.87 50.66 -23.54
C MET A 5 24.86 49.20 -23.10
N ASP A 6 26.01 48.72 -22.64
CA ASP A 6 26.13 47.51 -21.82
C ASP A 6 25.24 47.73 -20.59
N TYR A 7 23.95 47.42 -20.73
CA TYR A 7 23.13 47.08 -19.58
C TYR A 7 23.74 45.80 -19.01
N GLU A 8 24.74 45.96 -18.13
CA GLU A 8 25.08 44.93 -17.15
C GLU A 8 23.81 44.71 -16.32
N LEU A 9 22.90 43.87 -16.82
CA LEU A 9 21.74 43.42 -16.09
C LEU A 9 22.27 42.74 -14.83
N GLU A 10 22.19 43.45 -13.72
CA GLU A 10 22.65 42.98 -12.42
C GLU A 10 21.81 41.75 -12.06
N GLU A 11 22.48 40.67 -11.67
CA GLU A 11 21.81 39.43 -11.30
C GLU A 11 20.95 39.67 -10.06
N ASP A 12 19.65 39.40 -10.17
CA ASP A 12 18.75 39.41 -9.01
C ASP A 12 18.91 38.10 -8.25
N LYS A 13 19.78 38.14 -7.24
CA LYS A 13 20.10 37.01 -6.37
C LYS A 13 19.04 36.80 -5.28
N LEU A 14 17.99 37.64 -5.20
CA LEU A 14 16.98 37.65 -4.14
C LEU A 14 17.58 37.59 -2.72
N GLY A 15 18.76 38.20 -2.52
CA GLY A 15 19.48 38.23 -1.24
C GLY A 15 20.21 36.93 -0.86
N ILE A 16 20.35 35.96 -1.76
CA ILE A 16 20.94 34.65 -1.46
C ILE A 16 22.42 34.60 -1.89
N PRO A 17 23.35 34.26 -0.98
CA PRO A 17 24.78 34.23 -1.28
C PRO A 17 25.12 33.04 -2.19
N THR A 18 25.95 33.28 -3.20
CA THR A 18 26.57 32.21 -4.00
C THR A 18 27.91 31.80 -3.39
N VAL A 19 28.17 30.50 -3.33
CA VAL A 19 29.47 29.98 -2.85
C VAL A 19 30.31 29.56 -4.06
N PRO A 20 31.40 30.27 -4.39
CA PRO A 20 32.25 29.91 -5.51
C PRO A 20 32.98 28.60 -5.22
N GLY A 21 33.19 27.80 -6.25
CA GLY A 21 33.91 26.53 -6.19
C GLY A 21 34.52 26.15 -7.52
N THR A 22 35.36 25.13 -7.51
CA THR A 22 35.97 24.56 -8.71
C THR A 22 36.08 23.06 -8.56
N ILE A 23 35.72 22.33 -9.61
CA ILE A 23 35.79 20.86 -9.63
C ILE A 23 36.41 20.39 -10.93
N SER A 24 37.24 19.35 -10.86
CA SER A 24 37.78 18.66 -12.03
C SER A 24 37.06 17.33 -12.21
N LEU A 25 36.51 17.10 -13.40
CA LEU A 25 35.74 15.91 -13.76
C LEU A 25 36.45 15.17 -14.89
N THR A 26 36.82 13.91 -14.63
CA THR A 26 37.28 13.01 -15.69
C THR A 26 36.08 12.62 -16.55
N LYS A 27 36.17 12.81 -17.86
CA LYS A 27 35.09 12.52 -18.79
C LYS A 27 34.84 11.03 -18.96
N ASP A 28 33.61 10.68 -19.33
CA ASP A 28 33.24 9.31 -19.69
C ASP A 28 33.77 8.90 -21.08
N ALA A 29 33.49 7.65 -21.46
CA ALA A 29 33.87 7.08 -22.75
C ALA A 29 33.25 7.83 -23.95
N GLN A 30 32.17 8.59 -23.73
CA GLN A 30 31.50 9.42 -24.73
C GLN A 30 32.02 10.87 -24.74
N ASN A 31 33.10 11.17 -24.01
CA ASN A 31 33.68 12.51 -23.86
C ASN A 31 32.70 13.52 -23.21
N LEU A 32 31.80 13.04 -22.35
CA LEU A 32 30.81 13.84 -21.62
C LEU A 32 31.11 13.86 -20.12
N ILE A 33 30.67 14.94 -19.47
CA ILE A 33 30.68 15.07 -17.99
C ILE A 33 29.31 14.78 -17.36
N GLY A 34 28.23 14.81 -18.16
CA GLY A 34 26.88 14.45 -17.70
C GLY A 34 26.02 15.56 -17.10
N ILE A 35 26.13 16.79 -17.62
CA ILE A 35 25.25 17.91 -17.23
C ILE A 35 24.48 18.48 -18.43
N SER A 36 23.30 19.03 -18.17
CA SER A 36 22.54 19.88 -19.09
C SER A 36 22.65 21.34 -18.67
N ILE A 37 22.79 22.25 -19.64
CA ILE A 37 23.05 23.67 -19.41
C ILE A 37 21.86 24.50 -19.91
N GLY A 38 21.41 25.44 -19.08
CA GLY A 38 20.36 26.43 -19.37
C GLY A 38 20.88 27.86 -19.23
N GLY A 39 20.06 28.82 -19.63
CA GLY A 39 20.42 30.24 -19.64
C GLY A 39 21.42 30.61 -20.74
N GLY A 40 22.27 31.60 -20.45
CA GLY A 40 23.22 32.19 -21.37
C GLY A 40 22.63 33.25 -22.30
N ALA A 41 23.53 33.86 -23.08
CA ALA A 41 23.21 34.93 -24.01
C ALA A 41 22.17 34.50 -25.08
N GLN A 42 21.31 35.40 -25.57
CA GLN A 42 21.27 36.85 -25.28
C GLN A 42 20.35 37.27 -24.12
N TYR A 43 19.53 36.36 -23.61
CA TYR A 43 18.43 36.73 -22.70
C TYR A 43 18.73 36.53 -21.23
N CYS A 44 19.72 35.71 -20.87
CA CYS A 44 20.07 35.43 -19.48
C CYS A 44 21.56 35.71 -19.21
N PRO A 45 21.91 36.51 -18.19
CA PRO A 45 23.29 36.89 -17.91
C PRO A 45 24.14 35.72 -17.40
N CYS A 46 23.51 34.70 -16.81
CA CYS A 46 24.17 33.55 -16.21
C CYS A 46 23.89 32.24 -16.99
N LEU A 47 24.81 31.30 -16.89
CA LEU A 47 24.63 29.92 -17.34
C LEU A 47 24.49 29.03 -16.12
N TYR A 48 23.53 28.11 -16.14
CA TYR A 48 23.28 27.25 -14.98
C TYR A 48 22.98 25.81 -15.38
N ILE A 49 23.17 24.91 -14.43
CA ILE A 49 22.91 23.48 -14.61
C ILE A 49 21.41 23.22 -14.53
N VAL A 50 20.80 22.69 -15.60
CA VAL A 50 19.38 22.30 -15.63
C VAL A 50 19.19 20.91 -15.02
N GLN A 51 20.12 20.01 -15.29
CA GLN A 51 20.07 18.63 -14.84
C GLN A 51 21.46 18.04 -14.77
N VAL A 52 21.69 17.20 -13.77
CA VAL A 52 22.81 16.25 -13.72
C VAL A 52 22.24 14.86 -14.03
N PHE A 53 22.85 14.16 -14.98
CA PHE A 53 22.36 12.85 -15.44
C PHE A 53 22.95 11.73 -14.59
N ASP A 54 22.13 10.73 -14.22
CA ASP A 54 22.59 9.61 -13.40
C ASP A 54 23.67 8.79 -14.13
N ASN A 55 24.55 8.13 -13.37
CA ASN A 55 25.65 7.30 -13.88
C ASN A 55 26.66 8.05 -14.76
N THR A 56 26.78 9.36 -14.59
CA THR A 56 27.78 10.19 -15.28
C THR A 56 28.85 10.71 -14.32
N PRO A 57 30.00 11.19 -14.81
CA PRO A 57 31.06 11.72 -13.96
C PRO A 57 30.59 12.78 -12.95
N ALA A 58 29.75 13.74 -13.39
CA ALA A 58 29.21 14.77 -12.53
C ALA A 58 28.27 14.21 -11.43
N ALA A 59 27.48 13.18 -11.73
CA ALA A 59 26.61 12.55 -10.73
C ALA A 59 27.38 11.72 -9.71
N LEU A 60 28.43 11.02 -10.14
CA LEU A 60 29.27 10.20 -9.27
C LEU A 60 30.11 11.04 -8.32
N GLU A 61 30.62 12.17 -8.81
CA GLU A 61 31.38 13.12 -8.01
C GLU A 61 30.48 13.89 -7.03
N GLY A 62 29.27 14.29 -7.47
CA GLY A 62 28.20 14.77 -6.58
C GLY A 62 28.31 16.22 -6.11
N THR A 63 29.36 16.97 -6.48
CA THR A 63 29.51 18.38 -6.12
C THR A 63 28.63 19.28 -6.97
N LEU A 64 28.43 18.98 -8.26
CA LEU A 64 27.54 19.77 -9.12
C LEU A 64 26.08 19.35 -8.96
N ALA A 65 25.16 20.32 -8.96
CA ALA A 65 23.73 20.03 -8.89
C ALA A 65 22.88 21.10 -9.62
N ALA A 66 21.65 20.73 -9.99
CA ALA A 66 20.74 21.57 -10.75
C ALA A 66 20.44 22.90 -10.05
N GLY A 67 20.57 24.01 -10.79
CA GLY A 67 20.48 25.38 -10.29
C GLY A 67 21.84 26.04 -10.00
N ASP A 68 22.93 25.27 -9.93
CA ASP A 68 24.28 25.84 -9.81
C ASP A 68 24.64 26.63 -11.07
N GLU A 69 25.30 27.78 -10.89
CA GLU A 69 25.76 28.60 -12.00
C GLU A 69 27.16 28.13 -12.44
N ILE A 70 27.40 28.12 -13.75
CA ILE A 70 28.69 27.84 -14.37
C ILE A 70 29.35 29.18 -14.66
N THR A 71 30.48 29.46 -14.03
CA THR A 71 31.22 30.72 -14.17
C THR A 71 32.43 30.59 -15.10
N GLY A 72 32.96 29.38 -15.28
CA GLY A 72 34.09 29.13 -16.18
C GLY A 72 34.33 27.66 -16.51
N VAL A 73 35.07 27.43 -17.61
CA VAL A 73 35.51 26.11 -18.08
C VAL A 73 37.01 26.16 -18.35
N ASN A 74 37.80 25.31 -17.69
CA ASN A 74 39.27 25.29 -17.76
C ASN A 74 39.91 26.69 -17.63
N GLY A 75 39.52 27.44 -16.60
CA GLY A 75 40.02 28.79 -16.35
C GLY A 75 39.51 29.88 -17.30
N LYS A 76 38.69 29.55 -18.31
CA LYS A 76 38.09 30.54 -19.22
C LYS A 76 36.70 30.94 -18.74
N PRO A 77 36.39 32.25 -18.59
CA PRO A 77 35.06 32.70 -18.19
C PRO A 77 34.02 32.38 -19.27
N VAL A 78 32.78 32.15 -18.81
CA VAL A 78 31.64 31.84 -19.69
C VAL A 78 30.52 32.88 -19.68
N LYS A 79 30.63 33.94 -18.86
CA LYS A 79 29.67 35.06 -18.88
C LYS A 79 29.57 35.65 -20.29
N GLY A 80 28.34 35.94 -20.73
CA GLY A 80 28.05 36.45 -22.07
C GLY A 80 28.06 35.40 -23.20
N LYS A 81 28.33 34.12 -22.91
CA LYS A 81 28.26 33.04 -23.90
C LYS A 81 26.88 32.39 -23.94
N THR A 82 26.57 31.79 -25.08
CA THR A 82 25.37 30.95 -25.25
C THR A 82 25.59 29.56 -24.64
N LYS A 83 24.50 28.88 -24.26
CA LYS A 83 24.55 27.49 -23.77
C LYS A 83 25.26 26.53 -24.74
N VAL A 84 25.13 26.77 -26.05
CA VAL A 84 25.76 25.95 -27.11
C VAL A 84 27.28 26.15 -27.12
N GLU A 85 27.75 27.37 -26.96
CA GLU A 85 29.19 27.67 -26.91
C GLU A 85 29.85 27.06 -25.68
N VAL A 86 29.20 27.15 -24.52
CA VAL A 86 29.73 26.54 -23.29
C VAL A 86 29.75 25.01 -23.39
N ALA A 87 28.71 24.40 -23.96
CA ALA A 87 28.70 22.96 -24.24
C ALA A 87 29.87 22.56 -25.15
N LYS A 88 30.14 23.33 -26.23
CA LYS A 88 31.29 23.13 -27.12
C LYS A 88 32.63 23.32 -26.40
N MET A 89 32.74 24.32 -25.51
CA MET A 89 33.95 24.52 -24.70
C MET A 89 34.26 23.31 -23.81
N ILE A 90 33.24 22.76 -23.14
CA ILE A 90 33.40 21.55 -22.33
C ILE A 90 33.78 20.37 -23.21
N GLN A 91 33.12 20.18 -24.36
CA GLN A 91 33.41 19.09 -25.30
C GLN A 91 34.83 19.15 -25.88
N ALA A 92 35.36 20.36 -26.13
CA ALA A 92 36.69 20.57 -26.69
C ALA A 92 37.84 20.18 -25.73
N VAL A 93 37.59 20.15 -24.43
CA VAL A 93 38.58 19.68 -23.45
C VAL A 93 38.77 18.17 -23.58
N GLN A 94 40.00 17.68 -23.63
CA GLN A 94 40.27 16.24 -23.64
C GLN A 94 40.64 15.73 -22.25
N GLY A 95 40.15 14.53 -21.90
CA GLY A 95 40.41 13.89 -20.61
C GLY A 95 39.62 14.51 -19.47
N GLU A 96 40.20 15.52 -18.82
CA GLU A 96 39.68 16.12 -17.58
C GLU A 96 39.19 17.56 -17.82
N ALA A 97 37.93 17.83 -17.47
CA ALA A 97 37.34 19.16 -17.56
C ALA A 97 37.22 19.80 -16.17
N THR A 98 37.78 21.00 -16.02
CA THR A 98 37.66 21.83 -14.83
C THR A 98 36.49 22.79 -14.98
N ILE A 99 35.51 22.69 -14.09
CA ILE A 99 34.32 23.53 -14.06
C ILE A 99 34.43 24.48 -12.86
N HIS A 100 34.40 25.78 -13.14
CA HIS A 100 34.22 26.81 -12.12
C HIS A 100 32.72 27.07 -11.98
N TYR A 101 32.23 27.04 -10.75
CA TYR A 101 30.81 27.16 -10.47
C TYR A 101 30.54 28.06 -9.26
N ASN A 102 29.32 28.57 -9.22
CA ASN A 102 28.73 29.25 -8.07
C ASN A 102 27.60 28.38 -7.54
N LYS A 103 27.79 27.82 -6.35
CA LYS A 103 26.81 26.95 -5.70
C LYS A 103 25.58 27.75 -5.32
N LEU A 104 24.42 27.27 -5.74
CA LEU A 104 23.14 27.83 -5.33
C LEU A 104 22.80 27.37 -3.90
N GLN A 105 22.77 28.32 -2.96
CA GLN A 105 22.30 28.14 -1.58
C GLN A 105 20.77 28.26 -1.52
N ALA A 106 20.08 27.30 -2.11
CA ALA A 106 18.63 27.25 -2.09
C ALA A 106 18.11 26.70 -0.76
N ASP A 107 17.16 27.40 -0.10
CA ASP A 107 16.36 26.82 0.98
C ASP A 107 15.18 26.04 0.35
N PRO A 108 15.09 24.71 0.51
CA PRO A 108 13.98 23.92 -0.02
C PRO A 108 12.60 24.37 0.46
N LYS A 109 12.50 25.11 1.58
CA LYS A 109 11.24 25.70 2.04
C LYS A 109 10.70 26.75 1.08
N GLN A 110 11.58 27.53 0.44
CA GLN A 110 11.19 28.56 -0.52
C GLN A 110 10.60 27.96 -1.80
N GLY A 111 11.00 26.73 -2.16
CA GLY A 111 10.43 26.00 -3.30
C GLY A 111 9.02 25.44 -3.06
N LYS A 112 8.55 25.37 -1.80
CA LYS A 112 7.22 24.84 -1.44
C LYS A 112 6.14 25.93 -1.53
N SER A 113 5.88 26.41 -2.75
CA SER A 113 4.84 27.39 -2.99
C SER A 113 3.43 26.78 -2.92
N LEU A 114 2.42 27.64 -2.71
CA LEU A 114 1.00 27.24 -2.81
C LEU A 114 0.68 26.59 -4.16
N ASP A 115 1.33 27.06 -5.23
CA ASP A 115 1.22 26.50 -6.56
C ASP A 115 1.67 25.01 -6.62
N ILE A 116 2.82 24.68 -6.01
CA ILE A 116 3.27 23.28 -5.89
C ILE A 116 2.27 22.44 -5.09
N VAL A 117 1.69 22.99 -4.02
CA VAL A 117 0.68 22.30 -3.21
C VAL A 117 -0.58 22.02 -4.03
N LEU A 118 -1.09 23.01 -4.78
CA LEU A 118 -2.25 22.84 -5.65
C LEU A 118 -1.99 21.83 -6.77
N LYS A 119 -0.80 21.87 -7.39
CA LYS A 119 -0.37 20.86 -8.38
C LYS A 119 -0.35 19.46 -7.77
N LYS A 120 0.12 19.31 -6.54
CA LYS A 120 0.14 18.03 -5.82
C LYS A 120 -1.28 17.50 -5.57
N VAL A 121 -2.22 18.38 -5.19
CA VAL A 121 -3.65 18.04 -5.05
C VAL A 121 -4.23 17.61 -6.39
N LYS A 122 -3.95 18.36 -7.47
CA LYS A 122 -4.35 17.98 -8.83
C LYS A 122 -3.91 16.57 -9.18
N HIS A 123 -2.63 16.25 -8.97
CA HIS A 123 -2.10 14.91 -9.27
C HIS A 123 -2.80 13.82 -8.45
N ARG A 124 -3.08 14.07 -7.17
CA ARG A 124 -3.80 13.12 -6.31
C ARG A 124 -5.22 12.84 -6.80
N LEU A 125 -5.93 13.87 -7.30
CA LEU A 125 -7.29 13.71 -7.82
C LEU A 125 -7.31 12.95 -9.15
N VAL A 126 -6.41 13.30 -10.06
CA VAL A 126 -6.33 12.71 -11.41
C VAL A 126 -5.95 11.23 -11.37
N GLU A 127 -5.13 10.80 -10.42
CA GLU A 127 -4.69 9.39 -10.31
C GLU A 127 -5.87 8.43 -10.09
N ASN A 128 -6.93 8.87 -9.40
CA ASN A 128 -8.12 8.06 -9.12
C ASN A 128 -9.21 8.18 -10.21
N MET A 129 -8.96 8.92 -11.29
CA MET A 129 -9.95 9.19 -12.34
C MET A 129 -9.69 8.37 -13.61
N SER A 130 -10.76 8.03 -14.33
CA SER A 130 -10.65 7.43 -15.67
C SER A 130 -10.09 8.45 -16.68
N SER A 131 -9.52 7.98 -17.80
CA SER A 131 -8.95 8.85 -18.83
C SER A 131 -10.00 9.80 -19.38
N GLY A 132 -11.15 9.26 -19.79
CA GLY A 132 -12.27 10.07 -20.29
C GLY A 132 -12.77 11.10 -19.27
N THR A 133 -12.82 10.77 -17.97
CA THR A 133 -13.26 11.72 -16.94
C THR A 133 -12.25 12.84 -16.73
N ALA A 134 -10.94 12.52 -16.70
CA ALA A 134 -9.90 13.53 -16.55
C ALA A 134 -9.87 14.49 -17.75
N ASP A 135 -10.01 13.96 -18.97
CA ASP A 135 -10.03 14.75 -20.19
C ASP A 135 -11.28 15.65 -20.27
N ALA A 136 -12.45 15.14 -19.86
CA ALA A 136 -13.68 15.93 -19.78
C ALA A 136 -13.58 17.10 -18.77
N LEU A 137 -12.77 16.94 -17.72
CA LEU A 137 -12.49 18.00 -16.72
C LEU A 137 -11.30 18.89 -17.12
N GLY A 138 -10.67 18.66 -18.27
CA GLY A 138 -9.49 19.40 -18.72
C GLY A 138 -8.23 19.13 -17.87
N LEU A 139 -8.20 18.04 -17.11
CA LEU A 139 -7.09 17.70 -16.23
C LEU A 139 -6.03 16.86 -16.95
N SER A 140 -4.98 17.51 -17.46
CA SER A 140 -3.86 16.80 -18.09
C SER A 140 -3.14 15.87 -17.11
N ARG A 141 -2.94 14.61 -17.52
CA ARG A 141 -2.17 13.60 -16.77
C ARG A 141 -0.67 13.83 -16.90
N ALA A 142 0.08 13.51 -15.86
CA ALA A 142 1.53 13.42 -15.96
C ALA A 142 1.94 12.12 -16.69
N ILE A 143 3.05 12.14 -17.42
CA ILE A 143 3.58 10.99 -18.17
C ILE A 143 3.84 9.77 -17.27
N LEU A 144 4.09 10.00 -15.97
CA LEU A 144 4.36 8.97 -14.96
C LEU A 144 3.09 8.36 -14.30
N CYS A 145 1.91 8.56 -14.90
CA CYS A 145 0.65 8.00 -14.39
C CYS A 145 0.52 6.47 -14.57
N ASN A 146 1.30 5.83 -15.45
CA ASN A 146 1.31 4.36 -15.58
C ASN A 146 2.34 3.72 -14.64
N ASP A 147 2.14 3.92 -13.34
CA ASP A 147 2.97 3.30 -12.32
C ASP A 147 2.40 1.94 -11.91
N GLY A 148 3.12 0.86 -12.23
CA GLY A 148 2.73 -0.50 -11.86
C GLY A 148 2.55 -0.70 -10.35
N LEU A 149 3.10 0.18 -9.51
CA LEU A 149 2.92 0.12 -8.05
C LEU A 149 1.49 0.39 -7.60
N VAL A 150 0.72 1.21 -8.33
CA VAL A 150 -0.70 1.44 -8.01
C VAL A 150 -1.51 0.17 -8.27
N LYS A 151 -1.25 -0.50 -9.40
CA LYS A 151 -1.87 -1.79 -9.70
C LYS A 151 -1.51 -2.86 -8.64
N ARG A 152 -0.25 -2.89 -8.20
CA ARG A 152 0.19 -3.78 -7.10
C ARG A 152 -0.51 -3.48 -5.78
N LEU A 153 -0.79 -2.20 -5.50
CA LEU A 153 -1.61 -1.82 -4.34
C LEU A 153 -3.03 -2.38 -4.47
N GLU A 154 -3.70 -2.21 -5.60
CA GLU A 154 -5.05 -2.75 -5.82
C GLU A 154 -5.09 -4.28 -5.70
N GLU A 155 -4.07 -4.97 -6.22
CA GLU A 155 -3.90 -6.42 -6.07
C GLU A 155 -3.74 -6.80 -4.58
N LEU A 156 -2.94 -6.05 -3.82
CA LEU A 156 -2.79 -6.25 -2.38
C LEU A 156 -4.12 -6.01 -1.62
N GLU A 157 -4.95 -5.05 -2.04
CA GLU A 157 -6.26 -4.81 -1.42
C GLU A 157 -7.25 -5.94 -1.68
N LYS A 158 -7.33 -6.43 -2.92
CA LYS A 158 -8.16 -7.60 -3.28
C LYS A 158 -7.73 -8.83 -2.48
N THR A 159 -6.42 -9.01 -2.37
CA THR A 159 -5.82 -10.11 -1.62
C THR A 159 -6.17 -10.02 -0.13
N ALA A 160 -6.12 -8.81 0.46
CA ALA A 160 -6.52 -8.59 1.84
C ALA A 160 -8.00 -8.94 2.11
N GLU A 161 -8.91 -8.58 1.21
CA GLU A 161 -10.34 -8.92 1.34
C GLU A 161 -10.58 -10.43 1.27
N LEU A 162 -9.88 -11.13 0.37
CA LEU A 162 -9.94 -12.60 0.31
C LEU A 162 -9.53 -13.23 1.65
N TYR A 163 -8.45 -12.75 2.26
CA TYR A 163 -8.00 -13.28 3.56
C TYR A 163 -8.91 -12.93 4.72
N LYS A 164 -9.54 -11.76 4.68
CA LYS A 164 -10.55 -11.39 5.66
C LYS A 164 -11.72 -12.38 5.60
N GLY A 165 -12.20 -12.69 4.39
CA GLY A 165 -13.21 -13.72 4.18
C GLY A 165 -12.78 -15.09 4.69
N LEU A 166 -11.57 -15.54 4.32
CA LEU A 166 -11.02 -16.82 4.78
C LEU A 166 -10.96 -16.91 6.32
N MET A 167 -10.50 -15.84 6.98
CA MET A 167 -10.43 -15.76 8.44
C MET A 167 -11.82 -15.85 9.07
N GLU A 168 -12.81 -15.11 8.54
CA GLU A 168 -14.19 -15.15 9.05
C GLU A 168 -14.83 -16.53 8.87
N HIS A 169 -14.68 -17.16 7.71
CA HIS A 169 -15.20 -18.50 7.46
C HIS A 169 -14.53 -19.55 8.36
N THR A 170 -13.21 -19.46 8.54
CA THR A 170 -12.47 -20.36 9.44
C THR A 170 -12.95 -20.21 10.88
N LYS A 171 -13.22 -18.98 11.36
CA LYS A 171 -13.80 -18.74 12.70
C LYS A 171 -15.17 -19.41 12.85
N ARG A 172 -16.06 -19.25 11.86
CA ARG A 172 -17.40 -19.88 11.88
C ARG A 172 -17.29 -21.40 11.86
N LEU A 173 -16.39 -21.96 11.05
CA LEU A 173 -16.14 -23.39 10.99
C LEU A 173 -15.67 -23.94 12.34
N LEU A 174 -14.69 -23.29 12.97
CA LEU A 174 -14.20 -23.71 14.29
C LEU A 174 -15.28 -23.65 15.36
N ARG A 175 -16.17 -22.65 15.31
CA ARG A 175 -17.32 -22.58 16.21
C ARG A 175 -18.28 -23.76 16.00
N ALA A 176 -18.61 -24.07 14.75
CA ALA A 176 -19.46 -25.21 14.42
C ALA A 176 -18.84 -26.55 14.87
N PHE A 177 -17.52 -26.74 14.70
CA PHE A 177 -16.82 -27.92 15.21
C PHE A 177 -16.80 -28.00 16.73
N PHE A 178 -16.70 -26.87 17.42
CA PHE A 178 -16.82 -26.83 18.87
C PHE A 178 -18.22 -27.25 19.32
N GLU A 179 -19.27 -26.69 18.72
CA GLU A 179 -20.66 -27.06 19.01
C GLU A 179 -20.91 -28.56 18.71
N LEU A 180 -20.41 -29.07 17.57
CA LEU A 180 -20.46 -30.49 17.23
C LEU A 180 -19.75 -31.37 18.28
N SER A 181 -18.60 -30.95 18.79
CA SER A 181 -17.88 -31.69 19.84
C SER A 181 -18.67 -31.76 21.14
N GLN A 182 -19.39 -30.70 21.52
CA GLN A 182 -20.28 -30.71 22.68
C GLN A 182 -21.44 -31.68 22.48
N THR A 183 -22.01 -31.73 21.26
CA THR A 183 -23.06 -32.69 20.92
C THR A 183 -22.56 -34.14 20.98
N HIS A 184 -21.35 -34.41 20.50
CA HIS A 184 -20.73 -35.73 20.66
C HIS A 184 -20.58 -36.14 22.12
N ARG A 185 -20.14 -35.22 22.99
CA ARG A 185 -20.09 -35.48 24.44
C ARG A 185 -21.47 -35.82 25.00
N ALA A 186 -22.50 -35.05 24.66
CA ALA A 186 -23.87 -35.29 25.12
C ALA A 186 -24.38 -36.67 24.67
N PHE A 187 -24.17 -37.04 23.41
CA PHE A 187 -24.49 -38.39 22.92
C PHE A 187 -23.76 -39.47 23.70
N GLY A 188 -22.46 -39.27 23.97
CA GLY A 188 -21.66 -40.19 24.78
C GLY A 188 -22.23 -40.41 26.18
N ASP A 189 -22.67 -39.34 26.84
CA ASP A 189 -23.26 -39.41 28.17
C ASP A 189 -24.64 -40.10 28.16
N VAL A 190 -25.49 -39.78 27.18
CA VAL A 190 -26.82 -40.41 27.03
C VAL A 190 -26.70 -41.91 26.72
N PHE A 191 -25.87 -42.30 25.74
CA PHE A 191 -25.69 -43.71 25.41
C PHE A 191 -25.08 -44.50 26.58
N SER A 192 -24.20 -43.88 27.37
CA SER A 192 -23.67 -44.53 28.58
C SER A 192 -24.77 -44.82 29.60
N VAL A 193 -25.74 -43.91 29.77
CA VAL A 193 -26.89 -44.11 30.67
C VAL A 193 -27.83 -45.20 30.15
N ILE A 194 -28.11 -45.20 28.85
CA ILE A 194 -28.96 -46.22 28.21
C ILE A 194 -28.30 -47.59 28.34
N GLY A 195 -27.02 -47.71 28.01
CA GLY A 195 -26.28 -48.98 28.08
C GLY A 195 -26.31 -49.62 29.47
N VAL A 196 -26.20 -48.82 30.54
CA VAL A 196 -26.27 -49.35 31.93
C VAL A 196 -27.69 -49.82 32.31
N ARG A 197 -28.73 -49.21 31.73
CA ARG A 197 -30.14 -49.51 32.05
C ARG A 197 -30.75 -50.58 31.15
N GLU A 198 -30.09 -50.92 30.05
CA GLU A 198 -30.60 -51.86 29.05
C GLU A 198 -30.52 -53.31 29.56
N PRO A 199 -31.64 -54.04 29.68
CA PRO A 199 -31.66 -55.41 30.19
C PRO A 199 -31.02 -56.42 29.23
N GLN A 200 -31.01 -56.15 27.92
CA GLN A 200 -30.39 -57.05 26.94
C GLN A 200 -28.88 -56.80 26.86
N ALA A 201 -28.07 -57.80 27.25
CA ALA A 201 -26.61 -57.67 27.33
C ALA A 201 -25.96 -57.23 26.00
N ALA A 202 -26.44 -57.73 24.86
CA ALA A 202 -25.92 -57.36 23.54
C ALA A 202 -26.20 -55.87 23.19
N ALA A 203 -27.40 -55.38 23.49
CA ALA A 203 -27.77 -53.99 23.28
C ALA A 203 -27.06 -53.06 24.29
N SER A 204 -26.92 -53.50 25.54
CA SER A 204 -26.13 -52.81 26.57
C SER A 204 -24.68 -52.59 26.11
N GLU A 205 -24.01 -53.63 25.62
CA GLU A 205 -22.65 -53.55 25.09
C GLU A 205 -22.56 -52.61 23.87
N ALA A 206 -23.55 -52.66 22.97
CA ALA A 206 -23.64 -51.77 21.82
C ALA A 206 -23.69 -50.30 22.24
N PHE A 207 -24.58 -49.95 23.17
CA PHE A 207 -24.71 -48.59 23.67
C PHE A 207 -23.45 -48.10 24.38
N VAL A 208 -22.75 -48.96 25.12
CA VAL A 208 -21.47 -48.61 25.74
C VAL A 208 -20.39 -48.34 24.69
N LYS A 209 -20.30 -49.17 23.63
CA LYS A 209 -19.38 -48.96 22.51
C LYS A 209 -19.66 -47.62 21.78
N PHE A 210 -20.92 -47.32 21.49
CA PHE A 210 -21.31 -46.03 20.91
C PHE A 210 -21.03 -44.86 21.85
N ALA A 211 -21.26 -45.02 23.16
CA ALA A 211 -20.95 -44.00 24.15
C ALA A 211 -19.47 -43.62 24.14
N GLU A 212 -18.59 -44.62 24.15
CA GLU A 212 -17.14 -44.43 24.10
C GLU A 212 -16.69 -43.83 22.77
N ALA A 213 -17.27 -44.28 21.65
CA ALA A 213 -16.99 -43.73 20.34
C ALA A 213 -17.28 -42.22 20.28
N HIS A 214 -18.47 -41.81 20.72
CA HIS A 214 -18.86 -40.41 20.77
C HIS A 214 -18.00 -39.57 21.72
N ARG A 215 -17.60 -40.12 22.89
CA ARG A 215 -16.65 -39.44 23.79
C ARG A 215 -15.27 -39.26 23.16
N ASN A 216 -14.80 -40.23 22.36
CA ASN A 216 -13.52 -40.10 21.65
C ASN A 216 -13.60 -39.08 20.50
N MET A 217 -14.72 -39.03 19.76
CA MET A 217 -14.96 -38.00 18.74
C MET A 217 -14.93 -36.58 19.33
N GLU A 218 -15.45 -36.37 20.54
CA GLU A 218 -15.30 -35.08 21.24
C GLU A 218 -13.82 -34.72 21.46
N LYS A 219 -13.02 -35.65 22.01
CA LYS A 219 -11.58 -35.42 22.23
C LYS A 219 -10.85 -35.06 20.93
N TYR A 220 -11.13 -35.78 19.83
CA TYR A 220 -10.55 -35.49 18.52
C TYR A 220 -10.98 -34.12 18.00
N GLY A 221 -12.25 -33.75 18.19
CA GLY A 221 -12.76 -32.42 17.87
C GLY A 221 -12.03 -31.31 18.62
N ILE A 222 -11.83 -31.46 19.94
CA ILE A 222 -11.05 -30.51 20.73
C ILE A 222 -9.58 -30.43 20.26
N GLN A 223 -8.98 -31.55 19.88
CA GLN A 223 -7.62 -31.58 19.33
C GLN A 223 -7.52 -30.87 17.97
N LEU A 224 -8.50 -31.06 17.09
CA LEU A 224 -8.62 -30.34 15.83
C LEU A 224 -8.68 -28.83 16.06
N LEU A 225 -9.53 -28.37 16.99
CA LEU A 225 -9.65 -26.95 17.33
C LEU A 225 -8.32 -26.37 17.82
N LYS A 226 -7.61 -27.07 18.73
CA LYS A 226 -6.28 -26.66 19.20
C LYS A 226 -5.26 -26.60 18.06
N THR A 227 -5.38 -27.50 17.09
CA THR A 227 -4.48 -27.56 15.94
C THR A 227 -4.74 -26.40 14.98
N ILE A 228 -5.99 -26.06 14.67
CA ILE A 228 -6.32 -25.05 13.66
C ILE A 228 -6.32 -23.63 14.25
N LYS A 229 -6.66 -23.44 15.53
CA LYS A 229 -6.78 -22.11 16.15
C LYS A 229 -5.57 -21.17 15.94
N PRO A 230 -4.30 -21.62 16.01
CA PRO A 230 -3.14 -20.75 15.77
C PRO A 230 -3.11 -20.10 14.38
N MET A 231 -3.69 -20.75 13.36
CA MET A 231 -3.80 -20.20 12.01
C MET A 231 -4.53 -18.85 11.98
N LEU A 232 -5.55 -18.69 12.83
CA LEU A 232 -6.28 -17.44 12.94
C LEU A 232 -5.39 -16.32 13.47
N HIS A 233 -4.44 -16.61 14.36
CA HIS A 233 -3.50 -15.61 14.90
C HIS A 233 -2.54 -15.12 13.82
N ASP A 234 -2.03 -16.03 13.00
CA ASP A 234 -1.08 -15.73 11.93
C ASP A 234 -1.76 -14.92 10.81
N LEU A 235 -2.95 -15.36 10.36
CA LEU A 235 -3.77 -14.61 9.40
C LEU A 235 -4.15 -13.22 9.92
N ASN A 236 -4.48 -13.10 11.20
CA ASN A 236 -4.80 -11.83 11.83
C ASN A 236 -3.59 -10.89 11.86
N THR A 237 -2.39 -11.42 12.12
CA THR A 237 -1.14 -10.64 12.06
C THR A 237 -0.85 -10.14 10.64
N TYR A 238 -1.04 -10.99 9.63
CA TYR A 238 -0.89 -10.59 8.24
C TYR A 238 -1.87 -9.47 7.84
N LEU A 239 -3.15 -9.63 8.16
CA LEU A 239 -4.22 -8.69 7.82
C LEU A 239 -4.13 -7.35 8.56
N HIS A 240 -3.81 -7.36 9.85
CA HIS A 240 -3.90 -6.17 10.68
C HIS A 240 -2.55 -5.50 10.98
N LYS A 241 -1.42 -6.15 10.66
CA LYS A 241 -0.09 -5.55 10.84
C LYS A 241 0.66 -5.42 9.51
N ALA A 242 0.86 -6.53 8.78
CA ALA A 242 1.71 -6.53 7.60
C ALA A 242 1.11 -5.74 6.42
N ILE A 243 -0.16 -6.01 6.06
CA ILE A 243 -0.83 -5.30 4.97
C ILE A 243 -0.93 -3.78 5.25
N PRO A 244 -1.41 -3.31 6.42
CA PRO A 244 -1.51 -1.87 6.70
C PRO A 244 -0.16 -1.15 6.66
N ASP A 245 0.92 -1.78 7.12
CA ASP A 245 2.27 -1.22 7.08
C ASP A 245 2.78 -1.06 5.64
N THR A 246 2.56 -2.06 4.78
CA THR A 246 2.88 -1.96 3.35
C THR A 246 2.02 -0.89 2.66
N LYS A 247 0.70 -0.84 2.94
CA LYS A 247 -0.18 0.23 2.43
C LYS A 247 0.30 1.62 2.84
N LEU A 248 0.73 1.81 4.08
CA LEU A 248 1.27 3.09 4.56
C LEU A 248 2.52 3.49 3.78
N THR A 249 3.40 2.53 3.49
CA THR A 249 4.63 2.77 2.73
C THR A 249 4.31 3.19 1.29
N ILE A 250 3.37 2.50 0.64
CA ILE A 250 2.89 2.88 -0.70
C ILE A 250 2.24 4.27 -0.70
N ARG A 251 1.47 4.63 0.34
CA ARG A 251 0.89 5.98 0.46
C ARG A 251 1.98 7.06 0.59
N LYS A 252 3.04 6.82 1.37
CA LYS A 252 4.19 7.72 1.47
C LYS A 252 4.90 7.87 0.12
N TYR A 253 5.05 6.77 -0.62
CA TYR A 253 5.58 6.79 -1.98
C TYR A 253 4.75 7.67 -2.93
N LEU A 254 3.43 7.50 -2.95
CA LEU A 254 2.55 8.32 -3.79
C LEU A 254 2.67 9.81 -3.45
N ASP A 255 2.80 10.14 -2.16
CA ASP A 255 2.97 11.53 -1.72
C ASP A 255 4.27 12.15 -2.27
N VAL A 256 5.38 11.41 -2.23
CA VAL A 256 6.67 11.82 -2.78
C VAL A 256 6.65 11.86 -4.32
N LYS A 257 5.98 10.90 -4.97
CA LYS A 257 5.74 10.88 -6.42
C LYS A 257 5.02 12.15 -6.85
N PHE A 258 3.91 12.50 -6.21
CA PHE A 258 3.14 13.69 -6.56
C PHE A 258 3.91 14.99 -6.30
N GLU A 259 4.72 15.06 -5.25
CA GLU A 259 5.62 16.19 -5.03
C GLU A 259 6.62 16.34 -6.19
N TYR A 260 7.29 15.26 -6.59
CA TYR A 260 8.22 15.27 -7.73
C TYR A 260 7.53 15.69 -9.04
N LEU A 261 6.35 15.12 -9.33
CA LEU A 261 5.59 15.47 -10.54
C LEU A 261 5.12 16.93 -10.55
N SER A 262 4.81 17.49 -9.39
CA SER A 262 4.44 18.90 -9.27
C SER A 262 5.60 19.82 -9.66
N TYR A 263 6.82 19.50 -9.25
CA TYR A 263 8.02 20.23 -9.68
C TYR A 263 8.30 20.04 -11.17
N CYS A 264 8.13 18.83 -11.73
CA CYS A 264 8.28 18.59 -13.17
C CYS A 264 7.29 19.43 -13.98
N LEU A 265 6.03 19.50 -13.55
CA LEU A 265 5.02 20.31 -14.18
C LEU A 265 5.35 21.80 -14.09
N LYS A 266 5.78 22.28 -12.91
CA LYS A 266 6.18 23.68 -12.74
C LYS A 266 7.35 24.08 -13.64
N VAL A 267 8.39 23.23 -13.75
CA VAL A 267 9.51 23.48 -14.66
C VAL A 267 9.01 23.57 -16.10
N LYS A 268 8.15 22.65 -16.54
CA LYS A 268 7.59 22.67 -17.89
C LYS A 268 6.78 23.94 -18.16
N GLU A 269 5.91 24.34 -17.23
CA GLU A 269 5.14 25.59 -17.35
C GLU A 269 6.08 26.80 -17.50
N MET A 270 7.14 26.88 -16.68
CA MET A 270 8.12 27.97 -16.77
C MET A 270 8.92 27.95 -18.08
N ASP A 271 9.22 26.75 -18.63
CA ASP A 271 9.87 26.60 -19.94
C ASP A 271 8.94 27.06 -21.08
N ASP A 272 7.66 26.65 -21.04
CA ASP A 272 6.65 26.99 -22.06
C ASP A 272 6.35 28.50 -22.05
N GLU A 273 6.26 29.12 -20.86
CA GLU A 273 6.12 30.57 -20.70
C GLU A 273 7.34 31.30 -21.26
N GLU A 274 8.56 30.86 -20.93
CA GLU A 274 9.81 31.46 -21.41
C GLU A 274 9.88 31.42 -22.94
N TYR A 275 9.57 30.27 -23.54
CA TYR A 275 9.52 30.11 -25.00
C TYR A 275 8.51 31.06 -25.65
N SER A 276 7.30 31.18 -25.07
CA SER A 276 6.25 32.04 -25.58
C SER A 276 6.64 33.52 -25.54
N CYS A 277 7.22 33.99 -24.44
CA CYS A 277 7.72 35.35 -24.29
C CYS A 277 8.84 35.68 -25.27
N ILE A 278 9.81 34.76 -25.46
CA ILE A 278 10.88 34.92 -26.43
C ILE A 278 10.32 35.01 -27.86
N ALA A 279 9.33 34.17 -28.20
CA ALA A 279 8.69 34.20 -29.52
C ALA A 279 7.96 35.53 -29.82
N MET A 280 7.48 36.22 -28.78
CA MET A 280 6.88 37.56 -28.89
C MET A 280 7.91 38.70 -28.88
N GLY A 281 9.20 38.40 -28.66
CA GLY A 281 10.26 39.41 -28.59
C GLY A 281 10.35 40.15 -27.26
N GLU A 282 9.61 39.71 -26.23
CA GLU A 282 9.56 40.33 -24.91
C GLU A 282 10.14 39.37 -23.84
N PRO A 283 11.48 39.35 -23.63
CA PRO A 283 12.09 38.49 -22.63
C PRO A 283 11.62 38.88 -21.22
N MET A 284 11.29 37.89 -20.40
CA MET A 284 10.83 38.16 -19.03
C MET A 284 11.94 38.73 -18.14
N TYR A 285 11.54 39.62 -17.23
CA TYR A 285 12.43 40.18 -16.20
C TYR A 285 13.20 39.11 -15.42
N ARG A 286 12.53 38.01 -15.02
CA ARG A 286 13.19 36.91 -14.28
C ARG A 286 14.37 36.31 -15.06
N VAL A 287 14.26 36.22 -16.39
CA VAL A 287 15.31 35.62 -17.23
C VAL A 287 16.47 36.59 -17.38
N GLY A 288 16.15 37.87 -17.63
CA GLY A 288 17.12 38.97 -17.75
C GLY A 288 17.97 39.20 -16.50
N THR A 289 17.49 38.77 -15.33
CA THR A 289 18.17 38.95 -14.04
C THR A 289 18.81 37.66 -13.48
N GLY A 290 18.95 36.62 -14.30
CA GLY A 290 19.67 35.38 -13.91
C GLY A 290 18.78 34.20 -13.47
N ASN A 291 17.47 34.31 -13.66
CA ASN A 291 16.47 33.24 -13.57
C ASN A 291 16.50 32.47 -12.24
N TYR A 292 16.64 33.19 -11.14
CA TYR A 292 16.85 32.59 -9.81
C TYR A 292 15.71 31.65 -9.41
N GLU A 293 14.45 32.07 -9.56
CA GLU A 293 13.27 31.25 -9.20
C GLU A 293 13.27 29.91 -9.95
N TYR A 294 13.57 29.92 -11.24
CA TYR A 294 13.66 28.70 -12.04
C TYR A 294 14.77 27.77 -11.52
N ARG A 295 15.95 28.33 -11.20
CA ARG A 295 17.08 27.58 -10.64
C ARG A 295 16.74 26.97 -9.28
N LEU A 296 16.00 27.68 -8.43
CA LEU A 296 15.47 27.15 -7.17
C LEU A 296 14.51 25.98 -7.40
N VAL A 297 13.58 26.10 -8.35
CA VAL A 297 12.64 25.02 -8.70
C VAL A 297 13.41 23.80 -9.25
N LEU A 298 14.45 24.00 -10.07
CA LEU A 298 15.31 22.93 -10.56
C LEU A 298 16.00 22.17 -9.42
N ARG A 299 16.52 22.88 -8.42
CA ARG A 299 17.10 22.26 -7.21
C ARG A 299 16.06 21.42 -6.49
N CYS A 300 14.89 21.99 -6.22
CA CYS A 300 13.80 21.30 -5.52
C CYS A 300 13.34 20.04 -6.29
N ARG A 301 13.27 20.12 -7.62
CA ARG A 301 12.99 18.98 -8.51
C ARG A 301 14.03 17.88 -8.37
N GLN A 302 15.32 18.22 -8.36
CA GLN A 302 16.40 17.25 -8.21
C GLN A 302 16.30 16.52 -6.86
N GLU A 303 16.09 17.24 -5.77
CA GLU A 303 15.93 16.63 -4.44
C GLU A 303 14.68 15.75 -4.36
N ALA A 304 13.55 16.22 -4.91
CA ALA A 304 12.31 15.44 -4.97
C ALA A 304 12.49 14.16 -5.81
N ARG A 305 13.22 14.23 -6.93
CA ARG A 305 13.58 13.08 -7.76
C ARG A 305 14.38 12.03 -6.98
N ALA A 306 15.37 12.47 -6.19
CA ALA A 306 16.18 11.58 -5.37
C ALA A 306 15.35 10.88 -4.28
N ARG A 307 14.46 11.61 -3.60
CA ARG A 307 13.51 11.04 -2.63
C ARG A 307 12.56 10.05 -3.30
N PHE A 308 12.03 10.40 -4.47
CA PHE A 308 11.14 9.56 -5.25
C PHE A 308 11.82 8.23 -5.65
N ALA A 309 13.03 8.30 -6.20
CA ALA A 309 13.77 7.12 -6.62
C ALA A 309 14.07 6.18 -5.43
N ARG A 310 14.48 6.73 -4.28
CA ARG A 310 14.72 5.96 -3.06
C ARG A 310 13.45 5.27 -2.57
N MET A 311 12.37 6.03 -2.41
CA MET A 311 11.10 5.49 -1.91
C MET A 311 10.48 4.46 -2.88
N ARG A 312 10.69 4.61 -4.19
CA ARG A 312 10.29 3.63 -5.20
C ARG A 312 10.98 2.29 -4.98
N LYS A 313 12.29 2.32 -4.73
CA LYS A 313 13.10 1.13 -4.42
C LYS A 313 12.62 0.48 -3.13
N ASP A 314 12.44 1.26 -2.06
CA ASP A 314 11.98 0.78 -0.76
C ASP A 314 10.60 0.08 -0.85
N VAL A 315 9.66 0.65 -1.62
CA VAL A 315 8.34 0.05 -1.83
C VAL A 315 8.43 -1.26 -2.61
N LEU A 316 9.24 -1.32 -3.66
CA LEU A 316 9.41 -2.54 -4.45
C LEU A 316 9.97 -3.69 -3.61
N GLU A 317 11.04 -3.42 -2.86
CA GLU A 317 11.63 -4.41 -1.94
C GLU A 317 10.63 -4.84 -0.87
N LYS A 318 9.86 -3.91 -0.30
CA LYS A 318 8.87 -4.22 0.74
C LYS A 318 7.69 -5.06 0.23
N ILE A 319 7.21 -4.80 -0.98
CA ILE A 319 6.16 -5.62 -1.62
C ILE A 319 6.70 -7.03 -1.88
N GLU A 320 7.92 -7.15 -2.41
CA GLU A 320 8.54 -8.44 -2.68
C GLU A 320 8.75 -9.26 -1.40
N LEU A 321 9.24 -8.63 -0.33
CA LEU A 321 9.38 -9.28 0.98
C LEU A 321 8.03 -9.72 1.56
N LEU A 322 6.99 -8.90 1.39
CA LEU A 322 5.64 -9.26 1.81
C LEU A 322 5.15 -10.49 1.04
N ASP A 323 5.27 -10.49 -0.29
CA ASP A 323 4.84 -11.58 -1.15
C ASP A 323 5.58 -12.89 -0.83
N GLN A 324 6.91 -12.85 -0.65
CA GLN A 324 7.71 -14.04 -0.33
C GLN A 324 7.31 -14.66 1.02
N LYS A 325 7.21 -13.83 2.07
CA LYS A 325 6.81 -14.30 3.40
C LYS A 325 5.38 -14.83 3.39
N HIS A 326 4.49 -14.13 2.70
CA HIS A 326 3.09 -14.45 2.59
C HIS A 326 2.84 -15.84 1.99
N VAL A 327 3.47 -16.15 0.86
CA VAL A 327 3.30 -17.43 0.17
C VAL A 327 3.74 -18.59 1.06
N GLN A 328 4.86 -18.45 1.76
CA GLN A 328 5.36 -19.48 2.67
C GLN A 328 4.40 -19.70 3.85
N ASP A 329 3.97 -18.62 4.51
CA ASP A 329 3.10 -18.70 5.67
C ASP A 329 1.76 -19.39 5.30
N ILE A 330 1.18 -19.06 4.14
CA ILE A 330 -0.12 -19.60 3.74
C ILE A 330 -0.09 -21.05 3.34
N VAL A 331 0.92 -21.47 2.59
CA VAL A 331 1.06 -22.87 2.22
C VAL A 331 1.13 -23.71 3.49
N PHE A 332 1.91 -23.28 4.48
CA PHE A 332 1.99 -23.94 5.77
C PHE A 332 0.65 -23.97 6.50
N GLN A 333 -0.08 -22.85 6.55
CA GLN A 333 -1.39 -22.78 7.20
C GLN A 333 -2.45 -23.66 6.52
N LEU A 334 -2.53 -23.66 5.19
CA LEU A 334 -3.48 -24.49 4.45
C LEU A 334 -3.16 -25.97 4.59
N GLN A 335 -1.88 -26.34 4.56
CA GLN A 335 -1.46 -27.72 4.82
C GLN A 335 -1.86 -28.15 6.23
N ARG A 336 -1.60 -27.31 7.24
CA ARG A 336 -2.01 -27.55 8.63
C ARG A 336 -3.53 -27.72 8.76
N PHE A 337 -4.31 -26.92 8.02
CA PHE A 337 -5.77 -27.06 7.97
C PHE A 337 -6.19 -28.43 7.42
N VAL A 338 -5.74 -28.76 6.21
CA VAL A 338 -6.14 -29.98 5.49
C VAL A 338 -5.67 -31.23 6.24
N SER A 339 -4.43 -31.25 6.71
CA SER A 339 -3.90 -32.37 7.50
C SER A 339 -4.63 -32.52 8.83
N GLY A 340 -4.99 -31.42 9.50
CA GLY A 340 -5.78 -31.45 10.72
C GLY A 340 -7.17 -32.06 10.49
N MET A 341 -7.87 -31.60 9.45
CA MET A 341 -9.19 -32.08 9.07
C MET A 341 -9.17 -33.55 8.66
N SER A 342 -8.23 -33.97 7.81
CA SER A 342 -8.05 -35.37 7.40
C SER A 342 -7.88 -36.25 8.61
N ARG A 343 -6.94 -35.91 9.49
CA ARG A 343 -6.65 -36.66 10.70
C ARG A 343 -7.90 -36.81 11.59
N TYR A 344 -8.66 -35.74 11.78
CA TYR A 344 -9.91 -35.80 12.57
C TYR A 344 -10.90 -36.81 11.98
N TYR A 345 -11.13 -36.76 10.66
CA TYR A 345 -12.05 -37.68 10.01
C TYR A 345 -11.54 -39.12 10.00
N ASP A 346 -10.24 -39.34 9.80
CA ASP A 346 -9.60 -40.66 9.84
C ASP A 346 -9.71 -41.28 11.25
N GLU A 347 -9.46 -40.49 12.30
CA GLU A 347 -9.61 -40.90 13.71
C GLU A 347 -11.08 -41.21 14.06
N CYS A 348 -12.03 -40.41 13.57
CA CYS A 348 -13.45 -40.67 13.75
C CYS A 348 -13.90 -41.93 13.03
N TYR A 349 -13.46 -42.12 11.78
CA TYR A 349 -13.75 -43.31 10.99
C TYR A 349 -13.21 -44.58 11.66
N ALA A 350 -11.96 -44.55 12.15
CA ALA A 350 -11.36 -45.70 12.84
C ALA A 350 -12.19 -46.14 14.05
N VAL A 351 -12.62 -45.19 14.88
CA VAL A 351 -13.43 -45.49 16.07
C VAL A 351 -14.84 -45.98 15.71
N LEU A 352 -15.45 -45.44 14.66
CA LEU A 352 -16.77 -45.90 14.19
C LEU A 352 -16.71 -47.26 13.48
N LYS A 353 -15.63 -47.54 12.76
CA LYS A 353 -15.41 -48.83 12.08
C LYS A 353 -15.35 -49.99 13.06
N ASP A 354 -14.71 -49.78 14.21
CA ASP A 354 -14.62 -50.79 15.27
C ASP A 354 -15.93 -50.92 16.08
N ALA A 355 -16.84 -49.97 15.92
CA ALA A 355 -18.19 -49.97 16.48
C ALA A 355 -19.23 -50.61 15.53
N ASP A 356 -18.88 -51.71 14.88
CA ASP A 356 -19.84 -52.52 14.11
C ASP A 356 -20.69 -53.37 15.06
N VAL A 357 -21.88 -52.88 15.40
CA VAL A 357 -22.77 -53.54 16.38
C VAL A 357 -24.17 -53.83 15.81
N PHE A 358 -24.29 -53.89 14.48
CA PHE A 358 -25.56 -54.19 13.83
C PHE A 358 -25.72 -55.68 13.53
N PRO A 359 -26.92 -56.28 13.71
CA PRO A 359 -28.16 -55.67 14.20
C PRO A 359 -28.23 -55.57 15.73
N ILE A 360 -28.68 -54.41 16.22
CA ILE A 360 -29.06 -54.22 17.62
C ILE A 360 -30.50 -54.73 17.75
N GLU A 361 -30.69 -55.94 18.24
CA GLU A 361 -32.01 -56.39 18.68
C GLU A 361 -32.35 -55.62 19.97
N VAL A 362 -33.33 -54.71 19.89
CA VAL A 362 -33.89 -54.00 21.04
C VAL A 362 -35.28 -54.58 21.28
N ASP A 363 -35.47 -55.28 22.39
CA ASP A 363 -36.79 -55.84 22.73
C ASP A 363 -37.73 -54.75 23.27
N LEU A 364 -38.35 -54.02 22.35
CA LEU A 364 -39.32 -52.94 22.62
C LEU A 364 -40.55 -53.42 23.41
N SER A 365 -40.81 -54.73 23.46
CA SER A 365 -42.00 -55.29 24.08
C SER A 365 -41.97 -55.24 25.62
N ARG A 366 -40.79 -55.24 26.24
CA ARG A 366 -40.64 -55.13 27.70
C ARG A 366 -40.69 -53.70 28.22
N THR A 367 -40.30 -52.71 27.41
CA THR A 367 -40.13 -51.32 27.84
C THR A 367 -41.40 -50.47 27.64
N MET A 368 -42.27 -50.81 26.68
CA MET A 368 -43.48 -50.01 26.38
C MET A 368 -44.72 -50.32 27.24
N ILE A 369 -44.76 -51.44 27.99
CA ILE A 369 -46.00 -51.93 28.61
C ILE A 369 -46.28 -51.34 30.02
N ASN A 370 -45.41 -50.50 30.59
CA ASN A 370 -45.63 -49.93 31.93
C ASN A 370 -46.18 -48.49 31.97
N TYR A 371 -46.62 -47.92 30.84
CA TYR A 371 -47.30 -46.60 30.82
C TYR A 371 -48.81 -46.65 31.14
N GLY A 372 -49.34 -47.80 31.55
CA GLY A 372 -50.75 -47.95 31.93
C GLY A 372 -50.92 -48.12 33.43
N SER A 373 -50.95 -47.02 34.19
CA SER A 373 -51.69 -46.83 35.47
C SER A 373 -50.99 -45.91 36.46
N GLN A 374 -50.91 -44.61 36.17
CA GLN A 374 -51.06 -43.58 37.21
C GLN A 374 -51.34 -42.23 36.56
N SER A 375 -52.63 -41.91 36.48
CA SER A 375 -53.13 -40.57 36.25
C SER A 375 -52.73 -39.66 37.42
N ARG A 376 -51.81 -38.72 37.19
CA ARG A 376 -51.72 -37.49 37.99
C ARG A 376 -51.51 -36.30 37.07
N SER A 377 -52.56 -35.49 37.02
CA SER A 377 -52.62 -34.12 36.48
C SER A 377 -51.48 -33.28 37.04
N PHE A 378 -50.80 -32.54 36.16
CA PHE A 378 -50.10 -31.30 36.49
C PHE A 378 -50.37 -30.28 35.39
N THR A 379 -50.95 -29.17 35.83
CA THR A 379 -51.24 -27.92 35.14
C THR A 379 -49.95 -27.24 34.66
N GLU A 380 -49.96 -26.74 33.42
CA GLU A 380 -49.00 -25.76 32.94
C GLU A 380 -49.42 -24.39 33.50
N GLU A 381 -48.68 -23.89 34.49
CA GLU A 381 -48.65 -22.47 34.83
C GLU A 381 -47.34 -21.89 34.28
N GLU A 382 -47.49 -20.82 33.50
CA GLU A 382 -46.45 -20.06 32.82
C GLU A 382 -45.49 -19.42 33.85
N GLU A 383 -44.19 -19.66 33.70
CA GLU A 383 -43.16 -18.90 34.42
C GLU A 383 -42.92 -17.56 33.70
N GLU A 384 -43.38 -16.47 34.32
CA GLU A 384 -42.94 -15.10 34.05
C GLU A 384 -41.44 -14.94 34.36
N GLU A 385 -40.62 -14.66 33.36
CA GLU A 385 -39.32 -14.01 33.57
C GLU A 385 -39.48 -12.48 33.42
N GLY A 386 -39.37 -11.80 34.56
CA GLY A 386 -39.25 -10.36 34.64
C GLY A 386 -37.90 -9.84 34.17
N GLY A 387 -37.91 -8.63 33.60
CA GLY A 387 -36.73 -7.87 33.24
C GLY A 387 -37.09 -6.42 32.89
N GLU A 388 -37.09 -5.57 33.91
CA GLU A 388 -36.96 -4.10 33.84
C GLU A 388 -35.81 -3.72 32.89
N GLY A 389 -35.79 -2.62 32.14
CA GLY A 389 -36.58 -1.41 32.06
C GLY A 389 -35.75 -0.37 31.28
N SER A 390 -36.40 0.58 30.61
CA SER A 390 -36.01 2.00 30.57
C SER A 390 -36.75 2.74 29.45
N GLU A 391 -37.44 3.76 29.90
CA GLU A 391 -38.19 4.82 29.22
C GLU A 391 -37.49 5.44 28.00
N GLU A 392 -38.26 5.85 26.99
CA GLU A 392 -38.45 7.27 26.67
C GLU A 392 -39.53 7.50 25.58
N GLN A 393 -40.16 8.66 25.71
CA GLN A 393 -41.38 9.16 25.07
C GLN A 393 -41.21 9.49 23.58
N ASP A 394 -42.28 9.37 22.79
CA ASP A 394 -43.08 10.52 22.32
C ASP A 394 -43.81 10.24 20.98
N GLY A 395 -45.06 10.71 20.91
CA GLY A 395 -45.68 11.31 19.72
C GLY A 395 -46.04 10.46 18.49
N GLY A 396 -47.34 10.43 18.17
CA GLY A 396 -47.75 10.63 16.77
C GLY A 396 -48.79 9.66 16.21
N ALA A 397 -50.03 10.14 16.16
CA ALA A 397 -51.12 9.55 15.38
C ALA A 397 -50.81 9.49 13.87
N GLY A 398 -51.29 8.46 13.16
CA GLY A 398 -51.23 8.38 11.70
C GLY A 398 -51.93 7.16 11.11
N ASN A 399 -53.09 7.42 10.51
CA ASN A 399 -54.07 6.53 9.86
C ASN A 399 -53.50 5.58 8.77
N PRO A 400 -54.19 4.47 8.41
CA PRO A 400 -53.78 3.51 7.39
C PRO A 400 -54.25 3.88 5.98
N ASN A 401 -53.70 3.18 4.98
CA ASN A 401 -53.99 3.15 3.52
C ASN A 401 -53.13 4.04 2.61
N ARG A 402 -52.29 3.41 1.79
CA ARG A 402 -52.33 3.42 0.29
C ARG A 402 -51.16 2.63 -0.30
N ILE A 403 -51.40 1.47 -0.91
CA ILE A 403 -51.56 1.20 -2.37
C ILE A 403 -50.28 0.63 -3.01
N LEU A 404 -50.48 -0.48 -3.72
CA LEU A 404 -49.62 -1.12 -4.71
C LEU A 404 -49.12 -0.15 -5.81
N ASN A 405 -47.80 -0.16 -6.03
CA ASN A 405 -47.06 -0.25 -7.32
C ASN A 405 -45.68 0.41 -7.19
#